data_AF-A0A4Z0PLB0-F1
#
_entry.id   AF-A0A4Z0PLB0-F1
#
_cell.length_a   1.000
_cell.length_b   1.000
_cell.length_c   1.000
_cell.angle_alpha   90.00
_cell.angle_beta   90.00
_cell.angle_gamma   90.00
#
_symmetry.space_group_name_H-M   'P 1'
#
loop_
_entity.id
_entity.type
_entity.pdbx_description
1 polymer ?
#
loop_
_entity_poly.entity_id
_entity_poly.type
_entity_poly.pdbx_seq_one_letter_code
_entity_poly.pdbx_strand_id
1 'polypeptide(L)'
;METFLLLNRWLHITAGFLGFFVAPVALYVRKGGPAHRLWGRVFLWAMVVAGTTAIVSASINGLTFLLLTGIFSLYLAWFGYRSVYHKRLSRGEEPPALADWLGVGAGTVVFAGTLLYGLVHLKTNPVPIVFGGIGLMTTVRQIRGFLRRGPWPAGQWLLNHMSGFVGSYVAAVSAFSATSLGFIPFPLNFLWPTLVIIPPLMWVQHRYKKRFAAGQHPEKVVEVRIQPELSS
;
A
#
# COMPACT_ATOMS: atom_id res chain seq x y z
N MET A 1 31.70 5.67 -2.37
CA MET A 1 30.52 4.78 -2.54
C MET A 1 30.13 4.10 -1.23
N GLU A 2 31.08 3.52 -0.50
CA GLU A 2 30.81 2.77 0.75
C GLU A 2 30.12 3.60 1.84
N THR A 3 30.61 4.81 2.14
CA THR A 3 30.00 5.70 3.15
C THR A 3 28.55 6.04 2.82
N PHE A 4 28.24 6.28 1.54
CA PHE A 4 26.87 6.55 1.09
C PHE A 4 25.95 5.35 1.34
N LEU A 5 26.37 4.14 0.95
CA LEU A 5 25.58 2.92 1.16
C LEU A 5 25.40 2.62 2.65
N LEU A 6 26.41 2.90 3.48
CA LEU A 6 26.33 2.75 4.93
C LEU A 6 25.27 3.69 5.53
N LEU A 7 25.30 4.98 5.18
CA LEU A 7 24.31 5.95 5.63
C LEU A 7 22.91 5.61 5.13
N ASN A 8 22.77 5.23 3.85
CA ASN A 8 21.51 4.79 3.27
C ASN A 8 20.92 3.59 4.03
N ARG A 9 21.78 2.62 4.40
CA ARG A 9 21.37 1.44 5.17
C ARG A 9 20.88 1.82 6.56
N TRP A 10 21.60 2.67 7.29
CA TRP A 10 21.16 3.10 8.62
C TRP A 10 19.85 3.89 8.58
N LEU A 11 19.70 4.76 7.58
CA LEU A 11 18.47 5.48 7.33
C LEU A 11 17.31 4.51 7.02
N HIS A 12 17.53 3.53 6.15
CA HIS A 12 16.57 2.48 5.84
C HIS A 12 16.14 1.71 7.08
N ILE A 13 17.09 1.22 7.89
CA ILE A 13 16.82 0.43 9.09
C ILE A 13 16.01 1.25 10.09
N THR A 14 16.40 2.51 10.34
CA THR A 14 15.73 3.37 11.31
C THR A 14 14.29 3.68 10.88
N ALA A 15 14.10 4.06 9.61
CA ALA A 15 12.78 4.33 9.06
C ALA A 15 11.91 3.07 9.01
N GLY A 16 12.49 1.94 8.60
CA GLY A 16 11.81 0.65 8.58
C GLY A 16 11.34 0.25 9.97
N PHE A 17 12.23 0.30 10.97
CA PHE A 17 11.92 0.02 12.36
C PHE A 17 10.77 0.90 12.87
N LEU A 18 10.82 2.21 12.62
CA LEU A 18 9.73 3.12 12.97
C LEU A 18 8.40 2.69 12.32
N GLY A 19 8.42 2.38 11.02
CA GLY A 19 7.25 1.89 10.29
C GLY A 19 6.67 0.60 10.88
N PHE A 20 7.53 -0.34 11.30
CA PHE A 20 7.15 -1.63 11.87
C PHE A 20 6.30 -1.49 13.14
N PHE A 21 6.71 -0.62 14.05
CA PHE A 21 6.03 -0.45 15.35
C PHE A 21 4.87 0.56 15.27
N VAL A 22 4.94 1.54 14.38
CA VAL A 22 3.87 2.54 14.24
C VAL A 22 2.62 1.96 13.56
N ALA A 23 2.75 1.02 12.62
CA ALA A 23 1.60 0.41 11.95
C ALA A 23 0.62 -0.27 12.92
N PRO A 24 1.04 -1.17 13.83
CA PRO A 24 0.16 -1.75 14.85
C PRO A 24 -0.51 -0.70 15.74
N VAL A 25 0.21 0.36 16.12
CA VAL A 25 -0.36 1.47 16.90
C VAL A 25 -1.48 2.16 16.11
N ALA A 26 -1.24 2.49 14.82
CA ALA A 26 -2.23 3.09 13.93
C ALA A 26 -3.48 2.19 13.73
N LEU A 27 -3.29 0.87 13.73
CA LEU A 27 -4.36 -0.13 13.63
C LEU A 27 -5.13 -0.30 14.95
N TYR A 28 -4.49 -0.13 16.10
CA TYR A 28 -5.12 -0.24 17.41
C TYR A 28 -5.99 0.99 17.73
N VAL A 29 -5.45 2.19 17.50
CA VAL A 29 -6.12 3.43 17.86
C VAL A 29 -7.45 3.65 17.11
N ARG A 30 -8.19 4.63 17.62
CA ARG A 30 -9.49 5.06 17.11
C ARG A 30 -9.38 5.56 15.65
N LYS A 31 -9.96 4.81 14.70
CA LYS A 31 -9.84 5.01 13.25
C LYS A 31 -10.45 6.36 12.84
N GLY A 32 -9.74 7.16 12.05
CA GLY A 32 -10.16 8.51 11.66
C GLY A 32 -9.96 9.61 12.72
N GLY A 33 -9.63 9.26 13.97
CA GLY A 33 -9.31 10.23 15.03
C GLY A 33 -7.91 10.87 14.88
N PRO A 34 -7.60 11.92 15.68
CA PRO A 34 -6.29 12.60 15.63
C PRO A 34 -5.10 11.65 15.77
N ALA A 35 -5.16 10.69 16.70
CA ALA A 35 -4.12 9.69 16.90
C ALA A 35 -3.91 8.80 15.67
N HIS A 36 -4.98 8.30 15.05
CA HIS A 36 -4.87 7.50 13.81
C HIS A 36 -4.27 8.31 12.67
N ARG A 37 -4.66 9.58 12.51
CA ARG A 37 -4.09 10.48 11.50
C ARG A 37 -2.63 10.80 11.76
N LEU A 38 -2.22 10.92 13.02
CA LEU A 38 -0.82 11.11 13.39
C LEU A 38 0.00 9.87 13.04
N TRP A 39 -0.35 8.72 13.61
CA TRP A 39 0.39 7.48 13.42
C TRP A 39 0.36 6.99 11.97
N GLY A 40 -0.76 7.18 11.25
CA GLY A 40 -0.84 6.91 9.82
C GLY A 40 0.11 7.78 8.98
N ARG A 41 0.30 9.06 9.34
CA ARG A 41 1.28 9.94 8.67
C ARG A 41 2.71 9.54 9.00
N VAL A 42 2.99 9.21 10.26
CA VAL A 42 4.31 8.72 10.67
C VAL A 42 4.65 7.44 9.92
N PHE A 43 3.71 6.49 9.84
CA PHE A 43 3.85 5.27 9.04
C PHE A 43 4.11 5.60 7.56
N LEU A 44 3.30 6.46 6.95
CA LEU A 44 3.48 6.85 5.54
C LEU A 44 4.90 7.37 5.26
N TRP A 45 5.38 8.33 6.06
CA TRP A 45 6.71 8.91 5.84
C TRP A 45 7.83 7.91 6.14
N ALA A 46 7.67 7.06 7.15
CA ALA A 46 8.59 5.96 7.40
C ALA A 46 8.69 5.02 6.19
N MET A 47 7.55 4.67 5.57
CA MET A 47 7.51 3.86 4.35
C MET A 47 8.13 4.56 3.15
N VAL A 48 7.90 5.87 2.98
CA VAL A 48 8.54 6.66 1.91
C VAL A 48 10.06 6.62 2.03
N VAL A 49 10.60 6.85 3.22
CA VAL A 49 12.05 6.83 3.46
C VAL A 49 12.60 5.41 3.29
N ALA A 50 12.00 4.41 3.95
CA ALA A 50 12.46 3.02 3.88
C ALA A 50 12.37 2.46 2.46
N GLY A 51 11.26 2.68 1.76
CA GLY A 51 11.07 2.21 0.39
C GLY A 51 12.03 2.88 -0.60
N THR A 52 12.25 4.20 -0.49
CA THR A 52 13.17 4.92 -1.39
C THR A 52 14.62 4.48 -1.18
N THR A 53 15.06 4.39 0.08
CA THR A 53 16.41 3.90 0.43
C THR A 53 16.60 2.44 0.01
N ALA A 54 15.57 1.59 0.11
CA ALA A 54 15.60 0.22 -0.39
C ALA A 54 15.74 0.16 -1.92
N ILE A 55 14.99 0.98 -2.65
CA ILE A 55 15.07 1.04 -4.12
C ILE A 55 16.48 1.44 -4.56
N VAL A 56 17.07 2.44 -3.90
CA VAL A 56 18.45 2.88 -4.18
C VAL A 56 19.44 1.74 -3.95
N SER A 57 19.41 1.12 -2.76
CA SER A 57 20.30 0.00 -2.44
C SER A 57 20.09 -1.21 -3.37
N ALA A 58 18.84 -1.58 -3.64
CA ALA A 58 18.52 -2.74 -4.47
C ALA A 58 18.90 -2.53 -5.93
N SER A 59 18.78 -1.30 -6.45
CA SER A 59 19.21 -0.97 -7.81
C SER A 59 20.73 -1.06 -7.96
N ILE A 60 21.47 -0.53 -6.98
CA ILE A 60 22.95 -0.56 -7.00
C ILE A 60 23.49 -1.99 -6.87
N ASN A 61 22.85 -2.83 -6.05
CA ASN A 61 23.31 -4.19 -5.76
C ASN A 61 22.65 -5.28 -6.63
N GLY A 62 21.82 -4.91 -7.61
CA GLY A 62 21.15 -5.88 -8.49
C GLY A 62 20.13 -6.78 -7.78
N LEU A 63 19.55 -6.34 -6.66
CA LEU A 63 18.62 -7.13 -5.84
C LEU A 63 17.18 -7.00 -6.36
N THR A 64 16.88 -7.62 -7.51
CA THR A 64 15.59 -7.47 -8.21
C THR A 64 14.37 -7.71 -7.31
N PHE A 65 14.39 -8.75 -6.48
CA PHE A 65 13.27 -9.06 -5.58
C PHE A 65 12.98 -7.91 -4.58
N LEU A 66 14.01 -7.34 -3.96
CA LEU A 66 13.86 -6.23 -3.01
C LEU A 66 13.50 -4.92 -3.72
N LEU A 67 14.04 -4.69 -4.92
CA LEU A 67 13.67 -3.55 -5.75
C LEU A 67 12.17 -3.53 -6.04
N LEU A 68 11.64 -4.66 -6.55
CA LEU A 68 10.22 -4.79 -6.87
C LEU A 68 9.35 -4.70 -5.63
N THR A 69 9.77 -5.30 -4.52
CA THR A 69 9.04 -5.21 -3.25
C THR A 69 8.98 -3.78 -2.73
N GLY A 70 10.08 -3.02 -2.82
CA GLY A 70 10.15 -1.61 -2.42
C GLY A 70 9.24 -0.72 -3.27
N ILE A 71 9.29 -0.85 -4.60
CA ILE A 71 8.40 -0.13 -5.53
C ILE A 71 6.93 -0.44 -5.22
N PHE A 72 6.60 -1.73 -5.07
CA PHE A 72 5.25 -2.17 -4.81
C PHE A 72 4.73 -1.66 -3.46
N SER A 73 5.55 -1.73 -2.41
CA SER A 73 5.18 -1.24 -1.08
C SER A 73 4.95 0.29 -1.06
N LEU A 74 5.82 1.06 -1.74
CA LEU A 74 5.65 2.51 -1.88
C LEU A 74 4.38 2.87 -2.64
N TYR A 75 4.13 2.19 -3.75
CA TYR A 75 2.92 2.41 -4.53
C TYR A 75 1.66 2.18 -3.70
N LEU A 76 1.62 1.10 -2.91
CA LEU A 76 0.49 0.81 -2.03
C LEU A 76 0.34 1.81 -0.89
N ALA A 77 1.45 2.31 -0.31
CA ALA A 77 1.41 3.35 0.71
C ALA A 77 0.81 4.65 0.14
N TRP A 78 1.26 5.05 -1.05
CA TRP A 78 0.73 6.22 -1.76
C TRP A 78 -0.76 6.03 -2.11
N PHE A 79 -1.14 4.88 -2.65
CA PHE A 79 -2.53 4.55 -2.97
C PHE A 79 -3.42 4.59 -1.71
N GLY A 80 -2.98 3.99 -0.61
CA GLY A 80 -3.67 3.99 0.68
C GLY A 80 -3.87 5.41 1.22
N TYR A 81 -2.85 6.27 1.10
CA TYR A 81 -2.95 7.68 1.47
C TYR A 81 -3.92 8.46 0.59
N ARG A 82 -3.77 8.37 -0.74
CA ARG A 82 -4.61 9.11 -1.71
C ARG A 82 -6.07 8.73 -1.65
N SER A 83 -6.37 7.48 -1.32
CA SER A 83 -7.75 7.00 -1.24
C SER A 83 -8.64 7.77 -0.25
N VAL A 84 -8.09 8.42 0.79
CA VAL A 84 -8.88 9.27 1.71
C VAL A 84 -9.45 10.49 0.98
N TYR A 85 -8.71 11.05 0.04
CA TYR A 85 -9.14 12.18 -0.79
C TYR A 85 -10.19 11.75 -1.82
N HIS A 86 -10.29 10.46 -2.14
CA HIS A 86 -11.34 9.93 -3.01
C HIS A 86 -12.71 9.85 -2.34
N LYS A 87 -12.84 10.31 -1.08
CA LYS A 87 -14.14 10.44 -0.40
C LYS A 87 -15.08 11.39 -1.16
N ARG A 88 -14.60 12.58 -1.56
CA ARG A 88 -15.39 13.55 -2.34
C ARG A 88 -15.69 13.06 -3.74
N LEU A 89 -14.71 12.41 -4.38
CA LEU A 89 -14.91 11.68 -5.64
C LEU A 89 -16.02 10.61 -5.52
N SER A 90 -16.04 9.86 -4.42
CA SER A 90 -17.06 8.83 -4.20
C SER A 90 -18.48 9.38 -4.07
N ARG A 91 -18.61 10.65 -3.66
CA ARG A 91 -19.89 11.38 -3.58
C ARG A 91 -20.24 12.10 -4.89
N GLY A 92 -19.35 12.09 -5.90
CA GLY A 92 -19.54 12.82 -7.15
C GLY A 92 -19.31 14.34 -7.03
N GLU A 93 -18.72 14.79 -5.93
CA GLU A 93 -18.50 16.22 -5.64
C GLU A 93 -17.28 16.78 -6.38
N GLU A 94 -16.28 15.94 -6.68
CA GLU A 94 -15.05 16.35 -7.37
C GLU A 94 -14.54 15.26 -8.30
N PRO A 95 -13.91 15.63 -9.44
CA PRO A 95 -13.20 14.68 -10.28
C PRO A 95 -11.88 14.20 -9.63
N PRO A 96 -11.28 13.10 -10.12
CA PRO A 96 -9.94 12.68 -9.69
C PRO A 96 -8.91 13.79 -9.92
N ALA A 97 -8.00 14.01 -8.97
CA ALA A 97 -6.99 15.06 -9.09
C ALA A 97 -5.90 14.66 -10.10
N LEU A 98 -5.18 15.65 -10.65
CA LEU A 98 -4.04 15.39 -11.55
C LEU A 98 -3.01 14.45 -10.91
N ALA A 99 -2.74 14.60 -9.61
CA ALA A 99 -1.83 13.73 -8.87
C ALA A 99 -2.29 12.26 -8.86
N ASP A 100 -3.60 11.99 -8.87
CA ASP A 100 -4.13 10.62 -8.93
C ASP A 100 -3.86 9.99 -10.31
N TRP A 101 -4.04 10.77 -11.38
CA TRP A 101 -3.73 10.36 -12.74
C TRP A 101 -2.25 10.12 -12.97
N LEU A 102 -1.39 11.03 -12.48
CA LEU A 102 0.06 10.87 -12.58
C LEU A 102 0.54 9.63 -11.81
N GLY A 103 0.05 9.42 -10.59
CA GLY A 103 0.47 8.26 -9.80
C GLY A 103 -0.06 6.93 -10.34
N VAL A 104 -1.32 6.86 -10.78
CA VAL A 104 -1.84 5.62 -11.41
C VAL A 104 -1.19 5.36 -12.77
N GLY A 105 -0.89 6.41 -13.54
CA GLY A 105 -0.18 6.31 -14.81
C GLY A 105 1.24 5.79 -14.63
N ALA A 106 2.02 6.41 -13.74
CA ALA A 106 3.37 5.96 -13.40
C ALA A 106 3.39 4.51 -12.89
N GLY A 107 2.48 4.17 -11.96
CA GLY A 107 2.34 2.80 -11.47
C GLY A 107 2.00 1.80 -12.59
N THR A 108 1.11 2.18 -13.52
CA THR A 108 0.74 1.32 -14.65
C THR A 108 1.93 1.04 -15.55
N VAL A 109 2.71 2.07 -15.91
CA VAL A 109 3.92 1.90 -16.73
C VAL A 109 4.92 0.98 -16.04
N VAL A 110 5.19 1.22 -14.75
CA VAL A 110 6.15 0.42 -13.98
C VAL A 110 5.70 -1.03 -13.85
N PHE A 111 4.45 -1.29 -13.48
CA PHE A 111 3.97 -2.67 -13.29
C PHE A 111 3.75 -3.42 -14.60
N ALA A 112 3.31 -2.73 -15.67
CA ALA A 112 3.24 -3.33 -17.00
C ALA A 112 4.65 -3.72 -17.49
N GLY A 113 5.63 -2.81 -17.37
CA GLY A 113 7.02 -3.11 -17.70
C GLY A 113 7.60 -4.26 -16.88
N THR A 114 7.31 -4.29 -15.58
CA THR A 114 7.72 -5.38 -14.67
C THR A 114 7.09 -6.72 -15.09
N LEU A 115 5.81 -6.72 -15.46
CA LEU A 115 5.12 -7.92 -15.93
C LEU A 115 5.72 -8.42 -17.25
N LEU A 116 5.93 -7.53 -18.22
CA LEU A 116 6.55 -7.86 -19.51
C LEU A 116 7.96 -8.43 -19.30
N TYR A 117 8.77 -7.79 -18.46
CA TYR A 117 10.09 -8.29 -18.07
C TYR A 117 10.01 -9.70 -17.47
N GLY A 118 9.05 -9.93 -16.57
CA GLY A 118 8.80 -11.24 -15.97
C GLY A 118 8.39 -12.31 -16.98
N LEU A 119 7.53 -11.98 -17.94
CA LEU A 119 7.09 -12.91 -18.98
C LEU A 119 8.25 -13.37 -19.87
N VAL A 120 9.19 -12.47 -20.19
CA VAL A 120 10.41 -12.81 -20.95
C VAL A 120 11.35 -13.72 -20.13
N HIS A 121 11.36 -13.60 -18.80
CA HIS A 121 12.26 -14.33 -17.89
C HIS A 121 11.54 -15.39 -17.04
N LEU A 122 10.37 -15.87 -17.48
CA LEU A 122 9.48 -16.72 -16.67
C LEU A 122 10.19 -17.98 -16.13
N LYS A 123 11.09 -18.58 -16.91
CA LYS A 123 11.80 -19.81 -16.52
C LYS A 123 12.85 -19.60 -15.42
N THR A 124 13.34 -18.38 -15.25
CA THR A 124 14.44 -18.08 -14.31
C THR A 124 13.96 -17.35 -13.07
N ASN A 125 12.98 -16.45 -13.20
CA ASN A 125 12.50 -15.68 -12.07
C ASN A 125 10.99 -15.34 -12.23
N PRO A 126 10.09 -16.01 -11.49
CA PRO A 126 8.66 -15.71 -11.56
C PRO A 126 8.24 -14.47 -10.75
N VAL A 127 9.13 -13.93 -9.90
CA VAL A 127 8.83 -12.80 -9.00
C VAL A 127 8.28 -11.57 -9.74
N PRO A 128 8.85 -11.11 -10.87
CA PRO A 128 8.32 -9.94 -11.57
C PRO A 128 6.92 -10.16 -12.14
N ILE A 129 6.54 -11.40 -12.47
CA ILE A 129 5.16 -11.70 -12.92
C ILE A 129 4.17 -11.49 -11.78
N VAL A 130 4.53 -11.90 -10.56
CA VAL A 130 3.67 -11.74 -9.38
C VAL A 130 3.51 -10.24 -9.05
N PHE A 131 4.61 -9.51 -8.89
CA PHE A 131 4.55 -8.07 -8.56
C PHE A 131 3.94 -7.23 -9.68
N GLY A 132 4.34 -7.49 -10.94
CA GLY A 132 3.80 -6.81 -12.11
C GLY A 132 2.32 -7.11 -12.32
N GLY A 133 1.90 -8.37 -12.17
CA GLY A 133 0.51 -8.78 -12.33
C GLY A 133 -0.41 -8.20 -11.26
N ILE A 134 -0.04 -8.30 -9.98
CA ILE A 134 -0.83 -7.73 -8.87
C ILE A 134 -0.83 -6.19 -8.95
N GLY A 135 0.32 -5.58 -9.24
CA GLY A 135 0.44 -4.13 -9.39
C GLY A 135 -0.41 -3.59 -10.54
N LEU A 136 -0.37 -4.24 -11.71
CA LEU A 136 -1.17 -3.87 -12.87
C LEU A 136 -2.67 -4.08 -12.62
N MET A 137 -3.05 -5.19 -11.97
CA MET A 137 -4.43 -5.38 -11.53
C MET A 137 -4.90 -4.22 -10.64
N THR A 138 -4.03 -3.75 -9.75
CA THR A 138 -4.32 -2.66 -8.80
C THR A 138 -4.47 -1.32 -9.52
N THR A 139 -3.60 -1.00 -10.48
CA THR A 139 -3.70 0.26 -11.25
C THR A 139 -4.90 0.24 -12.20
N VAL A 140 -5.17 -0.89 -12.87
CA VAL A 140 -6.34 -1.05 -13.76
C VAL A 140 -7.65 -0.87 -12.99
N ARG A 141 -7.75 -1.39 -11.77
CA ARG A 141 -8.92 -1.16 -10.91
C ARG A 141 -9.10 0.32 -10.55
N GLN A 142 -8.01 1.04 -10.29
CA GLN A 142 -8.05 2.49 -10.04
C GLN A 142 -8.47 3.28 -11.28
N ILE A 143 -7.88 2.99 -12.45
CA ILE A 143 -8.26 3.61 -13.73
C ILE A 143 -9.75 3.39 -14.01
N ARG A 144 -10.24 2.16 -13.86
CA ARG A 144 -11.68 1.86 -14.00
C ARG A 144 -12.54 2.64 -13.00
N GLY A 145 -12.05 2.85 -11.79
CA GLY A 145 -12.71 3.70 -10.79
C GLY A 145 -12.76 5.18 -11.21
N PHE A 146 -11.66 5.71 -11.71
CA PHE A 146 -11.57 7.11 -12.16
C PHE A 146 -12.36 7.40 -13.44
N LEU A 147 -12.47 6.42 -14.34
CA LEU A 147 -13.27 6.50 -15.57
C LEU A 147 -14.75 6.19 -15.35
N ARG A 148 -15.14 5.73 -14.16
CA ARG A 148 -16.53 5.37 -13.86
C ARG A 148 -17.43 6.60 -13.95
N ARG A 149 -18.55 6.46 -14.67
CA ARG A 149 -19.64 7.44 -14.64
C ARG A 149 -20.46 7.25 -13.37
N GLY A 150 -20.69 8.34 -12.64
CA GLY A 150 -21.45 8.33 -11.39
C GLY A 150 -20.62 7.96 -10.15
N PRO A 151 -21.25 7.97 -8.96
CA PRO A 151 -20.57 7.79 -7.69
C PRO A 151 -19.95 6.39 -7.57
N TRP A 152 -18.90 6.29 -6.77
CA TRP A 152 -18.29 5.01 -6.42
C TRP A 152 -19.21 4.21 -5.51
N PRO A 153 -19.04 2.87 -5.44
CA PRO A 153 -19.69 2.06 -4.42
C PRO A 153 -19.44 2.64 -3.02
N ALA A 154 -20.47 2.60 -2.18
CA ALA A 154 -20.39 3.14 -0.83
C ALA A 154 -19.20 2.58 -0.05
N GLY A 155 -18.37 3.47 0.50
CA GLY A 155 -17.19 3.11 1.29
C GLY A 155 -16.00 2.56 0.49
N GLN A 156 -16.01 2.61 -0.84
CA GLN A 156 -14.89 2.14 -1.66
C GLN A 156 -13.57 2.85 -1.31
N TRP A 157 -13.62 4.15 -1.00
CA TRP A 157 -12.45 4.93 -0.57
C TRP A 157 -11.82 4.33 0.71
N LEU A 158 -12.63 3.88 1.67
CA LEU A 158 -12.17 3.30 2.93
C LEU A 158 -11.56 1.92 2.71
N LEU A 159 -12.18 1.12 1.84
CA LEU A 159 -11.64 -0.19 1.46
C LEU A 159 -10.29 -0.05 0.76
N ASN A 160 -10.17 0.94 -0.13
CA ASN A 160 -8.91 1.28 -0.79
C ASN A 160 -7.85 1.74 0.23
N HIS A 161 -8.23 2.58 1.20
CA HIS A 161 -7.36 3.03 2.27
C HIS A 161 -6.78 1.87 3.08
N MET A 162 -7.66 0.97 3.54
CA MET A 162 -7.25 -0.23 4.26
C MET A 162 -6.35 -1.13 3.41
N SER A 163 -6.74 -1.41 2.15
CA SER A 163 -5.95 -2.25 1.26
C SER A 163 -4.56 -1.67 0.97
N GLY A 164 -4.46 -0.37 0.73
CA GLY A 164 -3.19 0.29 0.45
C GLY A 164 -2.24 0.26 1.65
N PHE A 165 -2.68 0.74 2.81
CA PHE A 165 -1.82 0.78 4.00
C PHE A 165 -1.48 -0.61 4.53
N VAL A 166 -2.45 -1.52 4.65
CA VAL A 166 -2.18 -2.88 5.13
C VAL A 166 -1.34 -3.65 4.10
N GLY A 167 -1.60 -3.50 2.80
CA GLY A 167 -0.81 -4.13 1.76
C GLY A 167 0.64 -3.63 1.71
N SER A 168 0.85 -2.32 1.90
CA SER A 168 2.20 -1.74 2.05
C SER A 168 2.94 -2.32 3.25
N TYR A 169 2.25 -2.44 4.39
CA TYR A 169 2.80 -3.04 5.60
C TYR A 169 3.15 -4.53 5.42
N VAL A 170 2.26 -5.31 4.80
CA VAL A 170 2.53 -6.72 4.45
C VAL A 170 3.80 -6.83 3.60
N ALA A 171 3.93 -5.99 2.56
CA ALA A 171 5.13 -5.99 1.71
C ALA A 171 6.41 -5.67 2.51
N ALA A 172 6.34 -4.74 3.48
CA ALA A 172 7.47 -4.42 4.34
C ALA A 172 7.86 -5.59 5.27
N VAL A 173 6.88 -6.21 5.93
CA VAL A 173 7.10 -7.39 6.80
C VAL A 173 7.66 -8.55 5.99
N SER A 174 7.14 -8.76 4.78
CA SER A 174 7.64 -9.77 3.84
C SER A 174 9.08 -9.51 3.39
N ALA A 175 9.46 -8.27 3.11
CA ALA A 175 10.83 -7.90 2.75
C ALA A 175 11.82 -8.11 3.91
N PHE A 176 11.44 -7.68 5.12
CA PHE A 176 12.24 -7.92 6.32
C PHE A 176 12.39 -9.41 6.59
N SER A 177 11.29 -10.16 6.54
CA SER A 177 11.30 -11.60 6.80
C SER A 177 12.18 -12.36 5.78
N ALA A 178 12.08 -12.02 4.50
CA ALA A 178 12.91 -12.62 3.46
C ALA A 178 14.41 -12.34 3.60
N THR A 179 14.80 -11.23 4.23
CA THR A 179 16.20 -10.83 4.41
C THR A 179 16.78 -11.16 5.79
N SER A 180 15.94 -11.26 6.81
CA SER A 180 16.37 -11.35 8.21
C SER A 180 16.01 -12.68 8.86
N LEU A 181 14.92 -13.34 8.45
CA LEU A 181 14.47 -14.61 9.02
C LEU A 181 14.96 -15.79 8.17
N GLY A 182 16.29 -15.94 8.07
CA GLY A 182 16.93 -16.97 7.25
C GLY A 182 16.63 -18.42 7.66
N PHE A 183 16.09 -18.64 8.86
CA PHE A 183 15.64 -19.96 9.32
C PHE A 183 14.31 -20.41 8.68
N ILE A 184 13.56 -19.50 8.06
CA ILE A 184 12.34 -19.84 7.32
C ILE A 184 12.73 -20.01 5.84
N PRO A 185 12.43 -21.16 5.20
CA PRO A 185 12.79 -21.38 3.80
C PRO A 185 11.99 -20.47 2.86
N PHE A 186 12.60 -20.06 1.76
CA PHE A 186 11.87 -19.43 0.65
C PHE A 186 10.97 -20.46 -0.05
N PRO A 187 9.72 -20.13 -0.44
CA PRO A 187 9.08 -18.80 -0.38
C PRO A 187 8.28 -18.51 0.90
N LEU A 188 8.28 -19.40 1.90
CA LEU A 188 7.48 -19.23 3.12
C LEU A 188 7.90 -18.00 3.93
N ASN A 189 9.20 -17.68 3.97
CA ASN A 189 9.71 -16.48 4.62
C ASN A 189 9.11 -15.19 4.03
N PHE A 190 8.75 -15.18 2.76
CA PHE A 190 8.11 -14.05 2.11
C PHE A 190 6.58 -14.10 2.22
N LEU A 191 5.99 -15.29 2.15
CA LEU A 191 4.54 -15.47 2.03
C LEU A 191 3.78 -15.47 3.36
N TRP A 192 4.42 -15.86 4.47
CA TRP A 192 3.73 -15.95 5.76
C TRP A 192 3.03 -14.64 6.21
N PRO A 193 3.57 -13.42 6.01
CA PRO A 193 2.89 -12.21 6.43
C PRO A 193 1.58 -12.02 5.67
N THR A 194 1.58 -12.34 4.37
CA THR A 194 0.37 -12.33 3.53
C THR A 194 -0.65 -13.33 4.06
N LEU A 195 -0.22 -14.56 4.35
CA LEU A 195 -1.10 -15.62 4.85
C LEU A 195 -1.71 -15.29 6.21
N VAL A 196 -1.01 -14.54 7.06
CA VAL A 196 -1.49 -14.16 8.40
C VAL A 196 -2.35 -12.89 8.37
N ILE A 197 -1.96 -11.87 7.62
CA ILE A 197 -2.54 -10.53 7.71
C ILE A 197 -3.72 -10.33 6.74
N ILE A 198 -3.67 -10.93 5.54
CA ILE A 198 -4.70 -10.72 4.51
C ILE A 198 -6.05 -11.36 4.87
N PRO A 199 -6.16 -12.57 5.45
CA PRO A 199 -7.46 -13.13 5.78
C PRO A 199 -8.28 -12.29 6.78
N PRO A 200 -7.71 -11.79 7.90
CA PRO A 200 -8.41 -10.85 8.78
C PRO A 200 -8.83 -9.56 8.06
N LEU A 201 -7.96 -8.99 7.23
CA LEU A 201 -8.28 -7.81 6.42
C LEU A 201 -9.49 -8.08 5.52
N MET A 202 -9.47 -9.19 4.79
CA MET A 202 -10.58 -9.60 3.92
C MET A 202 -11.87 -9.74 4.73
N TRP A 203 -11.84 -10.42 5.87
CA TRP A 203 -13.02 -10.57 6.73
C TRP A 203 -13.61 -9.21 7.16
N VAL A 204 -12.78 -8.27 7.63
CA VAL A 204 -13.22 -6.90 7.99
C VAL A 204 -13.81 -6.18 6.78
N GLN A 205 -13.14 -6.23 5.62
CA GLN A 205 -13.64 -5.59 4.41
C GLN A 205 -14.99 -6.16 3.95
N HIS A 206 -15.18 -7.48 4.02
CA HIS A 206 -16.46 -8.11 3.69
C HIS A 206 -17.56 -7.68 4.66
N ARG A 207 -17.27 -7.58 5.97
CA ARG A 207 -18.22 -7.06 6.97
C ARG A 207 -18.62 -5.62 6.67
N TYR A 208 -17.68 -4.75 6.33
CA TYR A 208 -17.96 -3.37 5.96
C TYR A 208 -18.75 -3.26 4.67
N LYS A 209 -18.39 -4.00 3.61
CA LYS A 209 -19.17 -4.05 2.36
C LYS A 209 -20.63 -4.42 2.60
N LYS A 210 -20.89 -5.44 3.43
CA LYS A 210 -22.28 -5.84 3.78
C LYS A 210 -23.03 -4.72 4.51
N ARG A 211 -22.39 -4.03 5.45
CA ARG A 211 -22.99 -2.89 6.17
C ARG A 211 -23.29 -1.71 5.25
N PHE A 212 -22.39 -1.40 4.32
CA PHE A 212 -22.59 -0.33 3.34
C PHE A 212 -23.70 -0.65 2.34
N ALA A 213 -23.80 -1.91 1.90
CA ALA A 213 -24.90 -2.37 1.06
C ALA A 213 -26.26 -2.29 1.78
N ALA A 214 -26.29 -2.45 3.11
CA ALA A 214 -27.48 -2.27 3.94
C ALA A 214 -27.81 -0.78 4.25
N GLY A 215 -27.22 0.17 3.53
CA GLY A 215 -27.51 1.61 3.66
C GLY A 215 -26.77 2.33 4.78
N GLN A 216 -25.85 1.67 5.50
CA GLN A 216 -25.06 2.34 6.52
C GLN A 216 -23.96 3.18 5.88
N HIS A 217 -23.92 4.49 6.17
CA HIS A 217 -22.87 5.36 5.65
C HIS A 217 -21.51 5.06 6.30
N PRO A 218 -20.39 5.02 5.54
CA PRO A 218 -19.05 4.77 6.08
C PRO A 218 -18.68 5.64 7.29
N GLU A 219 -19.18 6.88 7.31
CA GLU A 219 -18.97 7.89 8.34
C GLU A 219 -19.63 7.56 9.68
N LYS A 220 -20.65 6.69 9.64
CA LYS A 220 -21.40 6.20 10.81
C LYS A 220 -21.00 4.78 11.23
N VAL A 221 -20.33 4.02 10.35
CA VAL A 221 -20.01 2.58 10.53
C VAL A 221 -18.62 2.36 11.09
N VAL A 222 -17.65 3.20 10.74
CA VAL A 222 -16.45 3.30 11.56
C VAL A 222 -16.96 3.88 12.88
N GLU A 223 -16.80 3.18 14.01
CA GLU A 223 -17.36 3.51 15.35
C GLU A 223 -16.82 4.84 15.95
N VAL A 224 -16.35 5.72 15.08
CA VAL A 224 -15.56 6.90 15.37
C VAL A 224 -15.95 7.98 14.41
N ARG A 225 -16.59 9.03 14.95
CA ARG A 225 -16.85 10.30 14.26
C ARG A 225 -15.66 10.67 13.34
N ILE A 226 -15.85 10.56 12.03
CA ILE A 226 -15.11 11.38 11.09
C ILE A 226 -15.54 12.80 11.47
N GLN A 227 -14.60 13.68 11.86
CA GLN A 227 -14.94 15.08 12.12
C GLN A 227 -15.75 15.61 10.94
N PRO A 228 -16.77 16.46 11.18
CA PRO A 228 -17.38 17.20 10.10
C PRO A 228 -16.24 17.84 9.31
N GLU A 229 -16.27 17.69 7.99
CA GLU A 229 -15.43 18.49 7.11
C GLU A 229 -15.63 19.94 7.57
N LEU A 230 -14.56 20.61 7.99
CA LEU A 230 -14.63 22.04 8.28
C LEU A 230 -15.16 22.65 6.98
N SER A 231 -16.38 23.18 7.04
CA SER A 231 -16.96 24.01 6.01
C SER A 231 -16.00 25.18 5.80
N SER A 232 -15.15 25.08 4.80
CA SER A 232 -14.46 26.21 4.18
C SER A 232 -15.27 26.66 3.00
#